data_AF-A0A0E3NZZ0-F1
#
_entry.id   AF-A0A0E3NZZ0-F1
#
_cell.length_a   1.000
_cell.length_b   1.000
_cell.length_c   1.000
_cell.angle_alpha   90.00
_cell.angle_beta   90.00
_cell.angle_gamma   90.00
#
_symmetry.space_group_name_H-M   'P 1'
#
loop_
_entity.id
_entity.type
_entity.pdbx_description
1 polymer ?
#
loop_
_entity_poly.entity_id
_entity_poly.type
_entity_poly.pdbx_seq_one_letter_code
_entity_poly.pdbx_strand_id
1 'polypeptide(L)'
;MSQYLVSRLGESKLVFMAAGFLIAGMIAALFGFGQESVGNLLVGLLMLAISGVLFGVEDYYQVRKCEKCGRAFAFLQAGEPDIVETGPIIMKTCYYRCKYCGHERVEVKKERIRKRVS
;
A
#
# COMPACT_ATOMS: atom_id res chain seq x y z
N MET A 1 -4.51 -7.25 -5.03
CA MET A 1 -5.43 -6.33 -5.74
C MET A 1 -4.59 -5.27 -6.44
N SER A 2 -4.57 -5.33 -7.78
CA SER A 2 -3.98 -4.43 -8.80
C SER A 2 -2.65 -3.69 -8.53
N GLN A 3 -1.51 -4.33 -8.82
CA GLN A 3 -0.22 -3.63 -9.02
C GLN A 3 -0.19 -2.74 -10.29
N TYR A 4 -1.19 -2.87 -11.16
CA TYR A 4 -1.25 -2.19 -12.47
C TYR A 4 -1.79 -0.75 -12.39
N LEU A 5 -2.78 -0.49 -11.54
CA LEU A 5 -3.37 0.84 -11.39
C LEU A 5 -2.39 1.88 -10.81
N VAL A 6 -1.51 1.43 -9.90
CA VAL A 6 -0.56 2.31 -9.20
C VAL A 6 0.63 2.68 -10.08
N SER A 7 1.10 1.77 -10.95
CA SER A 7 2.15 2.03 -11.96
C SER A 7 1.75 3.16 -12.93
N ARG A 8 0.45 3.25 -13.26
CA ARG A 8 -0.09 4.21 -14.22
C ARG A 8 -0.50 5.56 -13.62
N LEU A 9 -0.97 5.60 -12.37
CA LEU A 9 -1.52 6.83 -11.78
C LEU A 9 -0.47 7.73 -11.11
N GLY A 10 0.64 7.17 -10.62
CA GLY A 10 1.64 7.93 -9.86
C GLY A 10 1.18 8.24 -8.43
N GLU A 11 2.13 8.23 -7.50
CA GLU A 11 1.89 8.24 -6.05
C GLU A 11 1.20 9.53 -5.58
N SER A 12 1.69 10.67 -6.05
CA SER A 12 1.13 11.97 -5.66
C SER A 12 -0.34 12.03 -6.05
N LYS A 13 -0.69 11.55 -7.26
CA LYS A 13 -2.07 11.50 -7.71
C LYS A 13 -2.90 10.52 -6.90
N LEU A 14 -2.35 9.40 -6.46
CA LEU A 14 -3.05 8.44 -5.60
C LEU A 14 -3.38 9.06 -4.23
N VAL A 15 -2.42 9.75 -3.60
CA VAL A 15 -2.59 10.44 -2.31
C VAL A 15 -3.66 11.53 -2.45
N PHE A 16 -3.56 12.36 -3.49
CA PHE A 16 -4.55 13.41 -3.75
C PHE A 16 -5.95 12.83 -4.01
N MET A 17 -6.05 11.68 -4.70
CA MET A 17 -7.32 10.99 -4.91
C MET A 17 -7.88 10.41 -3.62
N ALA A 18 -7.06 9.74 -2.80
CA ALA A 18 -7.49 9.16 -1.52
C ALA A 18 -7.96 10.25 -0.54
N ALA A 19 -7.22 11.35 -0.45
CA ALA A 19 -7.61 12.52 0.33
C ALA A 19 -8.92 13.13 -0.17
N GLY A 20 -9.10 13.24 -1.49
CA GLY A 20 -10.35 13.71 -2.10
C GLY A 20 -11.56 12.85 -1.71
N PHE A 21 -11.41 11.52 -1.77
CA PHE A 21 -12.48 10.58 -1.37
C PHE A 21 -12.78 10.62 0.13
N LEU A 22 -11.79 10.83 1.01
CA LEU A 22 -12.04 11.04 2.44
C LEU A 22 -12.87 12.29 2.67
N ILE A 23 -12.44 13.42 2.10
CA ILE A 23 -13.08 14.72 2.32
C ILE A 23 -14.52 14.67 1.79
N ALA A 24 -14.73 14.15 0.57
CA ALA A 24 -16.06 14.00 0.00
C ALA A 24 -16.96 13.07 0.83
N GLY A 25 -16.43 11.93 1.31
CA GLY A 25 -17.17 11.00 2.17
C GLY A 25 -17.57 11.62 3.51
N MET A 26 -16.67 12.38 4.15
CA MET A 26 -16.94 13.10 5.39
C MET A 26 -18.00 14.20 5.20
N ILE A 27 -17.91 14.96 4.11
CA ILE A 27 -18.91 15.99 3.76
C ILE A 27 -20.27 15.33 3.54
N ALA A 28 -20.35 14.27 2.72
CA ALA A 28 -21.60 13.55 2.47
C ALA A 28 -22.21 12.97 3.75
N ALA A 29 -21.39 12.47 4.67
CA ALA A 29 -21.85 11.99 5.97
C ALA A 29 -22.44 13.13 6.83
N LEU A 30 -21.75 14.28 6.93
CA LEU A 30 -22.20 15.43 7.73
C LEU A 30 -23.51 16.05 7.20
N PHE A 31 -23.63 16.23 5.89
CA PHE A 31 -24.86 16.75 5.27
C PHE A 31 -25.99 15.71 5.20
N GLY A 32 -25.66 14.41 5.24
CA GLY A 32 -26.63 13.32 5.24
C GLY A 32 -27.36 13.12 6.57
N PHE A 33 -26.87 13.66 7.69
CA PHE A 33 -27.55 13.59 8.99
C PHE A 33 -28.82 14.46 9.07
N GLY A 34 -28.97 15.45 8.19
CA GLY A 34 -30.08 16.43 8.24
C GLY A 34 -31.31 16.06 7.41
N GLN A 35 -31.23 15.05 6.55
CA GLN A 35 -32.32 14.67 5.63
C GLN A 35 -32.39 13.14 5.58
N GLU A 36 -33.60 12.57 5.71
CA GLU A 36 -33.89 11.12 5.87
C GLU A 36 -33.57 10.26 4.64
N SER A 37 -32.44 10.50 3.97
CA SER A 37 -31.98 9.78 2.80
C SER A 37 -30.84 8.83 3.19
N VAL A 38 -31.22 7.60 3.54
CA VAL A 38 -30.30 6.46 3.77
C VAL A 38 -29.30 6.30 2.61
N GLY A 39 -29.69 6.71 1.39
CA GLY A 39 -28.82 6.71 0.21
C GLY A 39 -27.56 7.58 0.34
N ASN A 40 -27.64 8.77 0.93
CA ASN A 40 -26.46 9.65 1.08
C ASN A 40 -25.46 9.07 2.07
N LEU A 41 -25.95 8.42 3.12
CA LEU A 41 -25.13 7.75 4.11
C LEU A 41 -24.41 6.55 3.49
N LEU A 42 -25.11 5.75 2.67
CA LEU A 42 -24.49 4.64 1.91
C LEU A 42 -23.41 5.11 0.95
N VAL A 43 -23.66 6.19 0.20
CA VAL A 43 -22.66 6.75 -0.74
C VAL A 43 -21.44 7.29 0.01
N GLY A 44 -21.64 8.00 1.12
CA GLY A 44 -20.55 8.46 1.98
C GLY A 44 -19.71 7.30 2.52
N LEU A 45 -20.35 6.22 2.96
CA LEU A 45 -19.67 5.04 3.52
C LEU A 45 -18.87 4.29 2.44
N LEU A 46 -19.39 4.21 1.21
CA LEU A 46 -18.65 3.67 0.05
C LEU A 46 -17.41 4.51 -0.28
N MET A 47 -17.52 5.84 -0.28
CA MET A 47 -16.38 6.74 -0.54
C MET A 47 -15.28 6.59 0.53
N LEU A 48 -15.68 6.49 1.81
CA LEU A 48 -14.75 6.25 2.91
C LEU A 48 -14.07 4.88 2.80
N ALA A 49 -14.82 3.83 2.45
CA ALA A 49 -14.26 2.49 2.25
C ALA A 49 -13.23 2.46 1.11
N ILE A 50 -13.54 3.10 -0.02
CA ILE A 50 -12.61 3.22 -1.16
C ILE A 50 -11.34 3.95 -0.73
N SER A 51 -11.48 5.03 0.05
CA SER A 51 -10.31 5.75 0.53
C SER A 51 -9.45 4.93 1.49
N GLY A 52 -10.05 4.19 2.43
CA GLY A 52 -9.32 3.28 3.32
C GLY A 52 -8.49 2.24 2.56
N VAL A 53 -9.05 1.68 1.48
CA VAL A 53 -8.31 0.77 0.59
C VAL A 53 -7.14 1.49 -0.08
N LEU A 54 -7.32 2.73 -0.55
CA LEU A 54 -6.25 3.52 -1.18
C LEU A 54 -5.13 3.88 -0.19
N PHE A 55 -5.46 4.26 1.05
CA PHE A 55 -4.47 4.54 2.10
C PHE A 55 -3.67 3.31 2.51
N GLY A 56 -4.31 2.14 2.63
CA GLY A 56 -3.59 0.89 2.91
C GLY A 56 -2.62 0.50 1.79
N VAL A 57 -2.94 0.87 0.56
CA VAL A 57 -2.01 0.77 -0.58
C VAL A 57 -0.86 1.76 -0.40
N GLU A 58 -1.12 3.03 -0.09
CA GLU A 58 -0.10 4.07 0.10
C GLU A 58 0.94 3.71 1.18
N ASP A 59 0.50 3.25 2.36
CA ASP A 59 1.39 2.90 3.48
C ASP A 59 2.34 1.73 3.12
N TYR A 60 1.80 0.72 2.43
CA TYR A 60 2.61 -0.38 1.86
C TYR A 60 3.68 0.12 0.87
N TYR A 61 3.47 1.27 0.22
CA TYR A 61 4.42 1.84 -0.73
C TYR A 61 5.38 2.90 -0.14
N GLN A 62 4.99 3.65 0.90
CA GLN A 62 5.83 4.64 1.59
C GLN A 62 7.14 4.03 2.13
N VAL A 63 7.12 2.75 2.50
CA VAL A 63 8.31 1.97 2.90
C VAL A 63 9.41 1.95 1.81
N ARG A 64 9.08 2.29 0.56
CA ARG A 64 10.01 2.31 -0.60
C ARG A 64 10.56 3.69 -0.96
N LYS A 65 10.60 4.65 -0.02
CA LYS A 65 11.34 5.91 -0.23
C LYS A 65 12.85 5.66 -0.21
N CYS A 66 13.56 6.18 -1.21
CA CYS A 66 15.02 6.07 -1.26
C CYS A 66 15.66 7.06 -0.30
N GLU A 67 16.45 6.56 0.65
CA GLU A 67 17.21 7.37 1.61
C GLU A 67 18.24 8.28 0.92
N LYS A 68 18.74 7.89 -0.25
CA LYS A 68 19.76 8.64 -0.99
C LYS A 68 19.21 9.80 -1.81
N CYS A 69 18.13 9.59 -2.57
CA CYS A 69 17.59 10.61 -3.47
C CYS A 69 16.30 11.25 -2.95
N GLY A 70 15.79 10.80 -1.81
CA GLY A 70 14.55 11.29 -1.20
C GLY A 70 13.29 11.00 -2.03
N ARG A 71 13.42 10.35 -3.19
CA ARG A 71 12.30 10.04 -4.08
C ARG A 71 11.53 8.86 -3.54
N ALA A 72 10.22 9.00 -3.56
CA ALA A 72 9.32 7.92 -3.24
C ALA A 72 9.21 6.94 -4.44
N PHE A 73 8.78 5.70 -4.14
CA PHE A 73 8.66 4.55 -5.04
C PHE A 73 9.89 4.35 -5.94
N ALA A 74 11.04 4.55 -5.31
CA ALA A 74 12.32 4.48 -5.96
C ALA A 74 12.74 3.02 -6.14
N PHE A 75 12.48 2.16 -5.15
CA PHE A 75 12.96 0.78 -5.08
C PHE A 75 12.09 -0.21 -5.88
N LEU A 76 12.61 -0.73 -6.99
CA LEU A 76 12.10 -1.92 -7.68
C LEU A 76 12.75 -3.18 -7.13
N GLN A 77 12.03 -4.29 -7.11
CA GLN A 77 12.63 -5.58 -6.76
C GLN A 77 13.62 -5.98 -7.85
N ALA A 78 14.88 -6.16 -7.45
CA ALA A 78 15.97 -6.52 -8.33
C ALA A 78 16.14 -8.05 -8.29
N GLY A 79 15.42 -8.75 -9.15
CA GLY A 79 15.51 -10.21 -9.30
C GLY A 79 14.56 -11.00 -8.40
N GLU A 80 14.70 -12.33 -8.47
CA GLU A 80 13.92 -13.25 -7.65
C GLU A 80 14.38 -13.21 -6.19
N PRO A 81 13.44 -13.24 -5.22
CA PRO A 81 13.80 -13.29 -3.81
C PRO A 81 14.48 -14.62 -3.50
N ASP A 82 15.59 -14.56 -2.77
CA ASP A 82 16.30 -15.75 -2.33
C ASP A 82 15.59 -16.34 -1.11
N ILE A 83 15.31 -17.65 -1.15
CA ILE A 83 14.53 -18.35 -0.13
C ILE A 83 15.38 -19.47 0.44
N VAL A 84 15.77 -19.33 1.70
CA VAL A 84 16.53 -20.32 2.43
C VAL A 84 15.64 -20.94 3.50
N GLU A 85 15.38 -22.24 3.37
CA GLU A 85 14.67 -23.02 4.38
C GLU A 85 15.67 -23.68 5.32
N THR A 86 15.52 -23.45 6.62
CA THR A 86 16.32 -24.10 7.67
C THR A 86 15.40 -24.61 8.75
N GLY A 87 15.02 -25.89 8.64
CA GLY A 87 14.10 -26.54 9.58
C GLY A 87 12.74 -25.84 9.61
N PRO A 88 12.26 -25.35 10.78
CA PRO A 88 10.99 -24.63 10.88
C PRO A 88 11.12 -23.14 10.52
N ILE A 89 12.23 -22.68 9.95
CA ILE A 89 12.49 -21.27 9.65
C ILE A 89 12.60 -21.10 8.15
N ILE A 90 11.81 -20.18 7.59
CA ILE A 90 11.95 -19.70 6.22
C ILE A 90 12.60 -18.31 6.30
N MET A 91 13.76 -18.16 5.69
CA MET A 91 14.39 -16.87 5.47
C MET A 91 14.17 -16.45 4.02
N LYS A 92 13.55 -15.29 3.83
CA LYS A 92 13.32 -14.70 2.51
C LYS A 92 14.12 -13.41 2.40
N THR A 93 15.07 -13.36 1.48
CA THR A 93 15.91 -12.20 1.20
C THR A 93 15.44 -11.56 -0.10
N CYS A 94 14.90 -10.35 0.00
CA CYS A 94 14.48 -9.56 -1.16
C CYS A 94 15.51 -8.46 -1.44
N TYR A 95 16.02 -8.42 -2.66
CA TYR A 95 16.88 -7.35 -3.15
C TYR A 95 16.05 -6.29 -3.85
N TYR A 96 16.30 -5.02 -3.55
CA TYR A 96 15.65 -3.90 -4.20
C TYR A 96 16.68 -2.91 -4.73
N ARG A 97 16.42 -2.32 -5.89
CA ARG A 97 17.26 -1.30 -6.51
C ARG A 97 16.44 -0.07 -6.85
N CYS A 98 16.97 1.10 -6.54
CA CYS A 98 16.39 2.38 -6.89
C CYS A 98 16.49 2.61 -8.41
N LYS A 99 15.37 2.79 -9.11
CA LYS A 99 15.38 3.11 -10.56
C LYS A 99 16.00 4.46 -10.91
N TYR A 100 16.05 5.40 -9.96
CA TYR A 100 16.49 6.77 -10.24
C TYR A 100 17.97 7.00 -9.97
N CYS A 101 18.51 6.43 -8.89
CA CYS A 101 19.91 6.64 -8.49
C CYS A 101 20.71 5.33 -8.34
N GLY A 102 20.10 4.18 -8.61
CA GLY A 102 20.77 2.87 -8.53
C GLY A 102 21.05 2.37 -7.11
N HIS A 103 20.65 3.09 -6.07
CA HIS A 103 20.85 2.67 -4.68
C HIS A 103 20.15 1.33 -4.38
N GLU A 104 20.87 0.39 -3.78
CA GLU A 104 20.37 -0.94 -3.46
C GLU A 104 20.01 -1.05 -1.98
N ARG A 105 18.92 -1.78 -1.69
CA ARG A 105 18.44 -2.11 -0.35
C ARG A 105 18.15 -3.60 -0.30
N VAL A 106 18.51 -4.24 0.81
CA VAL A 106 18.22 -5.65 1.06
C VAL A 106 17.26 -5.74 2.25
N GLU A 107 16.16 -6.49 2.10
CA GLU A 107 15.27 -6.81 3.21
C GLU A 107 15.28 -8.31 3.46
N VAL A 108 15.51 -8.71 4.71
CA VAL A 108 15.46 -10.10 5.14
C VAL A 108 14.22 -10.29 6.02
N LYS A 109 13.29 -11.15 5.58
CA LYS A 109 12.14 -11.58 6.37
C LYS A 109 12.36 -12.98 6.91
N LYS A 110 12.11 -13.16 8.20
CA LYS A 110 12.21 -14.45 8.89
C LYS A 110 10.82 -14.90 9.32
N GLU A 111 10.33 -15.97 8.74
CA GLU A 111 9.06 -16.60 9.11
C GLU A 111 9.32 -17.94 9.79
N ARG A 112 8.51 -18.28 10.80
CA ARG A 112 8.52 -19.63 11.39
C ARG A 112 7.35 -20.43 10.83
N ILE A 113 7.65 -21.59 10.26
CA ILE A 113 6.66 -22.61 9.92
C ILE A 113 6.04 -23.11 11.22
N ARG A 114 4.84 -22.61 11.56
CA ARG A 114 3.97 -23.29 12.53
C ARG A 114 3.43 -24.52 11.83
N LYS A 115 4.07 -25.68 12.03
CA LYS A 115 3.43 -26.96 11.70
C LYS A 115 2.13 -27.04 12.50
N ARG A 116 1.00 -26.96 11.81
CA ARG A 116 -0.29 -27.32 12.40
C ARG A 116 -0.26 -28.84 12.51
N VAL A 117 -0.02 -29.33 13.73
CA VAL A 117 -0.10 -30.77 14.04
C VAL A 117 -1.55 -31.17 13.83
N SER A 118 -1.79 -32.00 12.82
CA SER A 118 -3.05 -32.71 12.56
C SER A 118 -2.96 -34.10 13.14
#